data_AF-A0A352X2V7-F1
#
_entry.id   AF-A0A352X2V7-F1
#
_cell.length_a   1.000
_cell.length_b   1.000
_cell.length_c   1.000
_cell.angle_alpha   90.00
_cell.angle_beta   90.00
_cell.angle_gamma   90.00
#
_symmetry.space_group_name_H-M   'P 1'
#
loop_
_entity.id
_entity.type
_entity.pdbx_description
1 polymer ?
#
loop_
_entity_poly.entity_id
_entity_poly.type
_entity_poly.pdbx_seq_one_letter_code
_entity_poly.pdbx_strand_id
1 'polypeptide(L)' 'MLKRIRIKGYKSIQEMDLELAPINILIGANGAGKSNFISCFKLLRWMMQSPGQLQFFIGKYGGANSSLMKLGRN' A
#
# COMPACT_ATOMS: atom_id res chain seq x y z
N MET A 1 4.20 -12.47 13.58
CA MET A 1 5.15 -11.45 13.10
C MET A 1 5.16 -11.50 11.58
N LEU A 2 5.03 -10.36 10.88
CA LEU A 2 5.07 -10.32 9.41
C LEU A 2 6.51 -10.52 8.93
N LYS A 3 6.73 -11.48 8.03
CA LYS A 3 8.08 -11.88 7.57
C LYS A 3 8.38 -11.50 6.13
N ARG A 4 7.36 -11.39 5.29
CA ARG A 4 7.48 -11.05 3.88
C ARG A 4 6.25 -10.30 3.43
N ILE A 5 6.43 -9.35 2.52
CA ILE A 5 5.35 -8.60 1.89
C ILE A 5 5.58 -8.54 0.39
N ARG A 6 4.54 -8.91 -0.37
CA ARG A 6 4.52 -8.80 -1.83
C ARG A 6 3.40 -7.84 -2.22
N ILE A 7 3.75 -6.84 -3.03
CA ILE A 7 2.85 -5.77 -3.46
C ILE A 7 2.88 -5.71 -4.98
N LYS A 8 1.71 -5.72 -5.61
CA LYS A 8 1.57 -5.56 -7.06
C LYS A 8 0.47 -4.56 -7.37
N GLY A 9 0.75 -3.60 -8.26
CA GLY A 9 -0.23 -2.63 -8.75
C GLY A 9 -0.83 -1.71 -7.68
N TYR A 10 -0.08 -1.38 -6.62
CA TYR A 10 -0.55 -0.48 -5.57
C TYR A 10 0.03 0.92 -5.74
N LYS A 11 -0.81 1.91 -6.09
CA LYS A 11 -0.38 3.29 -6.36
C LYS A 11 0.81 3.29 -7.34
N SER A 12 1.93 3.94 -6.98
CA SER A 12 3.14 3.98 -7.81
C SER A 12 4.00 2.71 -7.74
N ILE A 13 3.65 1.73 -6.91
CA ILE A 13 4.40 0.47 -6.78
C ILE A 13 3.86 -0.51 -7.82
N GLN A 14 4.64 -0.74 -8.88
CA GLN A 14 4.31 -1.72 -9.92
C GLN A 14 4.43 -3.15 -9.36
N GLU A 15 5.59 -3.49 -8.83
CA GLU A 15 5.87 -4.76 -8.17
C GLU A 15 6.93 -4.56 -7.09
N MET A 16 6.77 -5.24 -5.96
CA MET A 16 7.74 -5.26 -4.87
C MET A 16 7.58 -6.55 -4.07
N ASP A 17 8.69 -7.15 -3.71
CA ASP A 17 8.75 -8.37 -2.91
C ASP A 17 9.89 -8.24 -1.91
N LEU A 18 9.55 -8.10 -0.63
CA LEU A 18 10.52 -7.80 0.43
C LEU A 18 10.36 -8.76 1.59
N GLU A 19 11.49 -9.25 2.09
CA GLU A 19 11.57 -9.81 3.44
C GLU A 19 11.66 -8.68 4.46
N LEU A 20 11.00 -8.86 5.60
CA LEU A 20 10.95 -7.86 6.66
C LEU A 20 11.77 -8.32 7.86
N ALA A 21 12.69 -7.45 8.27
CA ALA A 21 13.39 -7.56 9.53
C ALA A 21 12.59 -6.91 10.67
N PRO A 22 12.97 -7.11 11.95
CA PRO A 22 12.38 -6.37 13.07
C PRO A 22 12.48 -4.85 12.92
N ILE A 23 13.55 -4.35 12.27
CA ILE A 23 13.76 -2.94 11.93
C ILE A 23 14.07 -2.85 10.44
N ASN A 24 13.34 -2.02 9.70
CA ASN A 24 13.55 -1.81 8.27
C ASN A 24 13.77 -0.31 8.02
N ILE A 25 14.89 0.04 7.37
CA ILE A 25 15.21 1.43 7.01
C ILE A 25 14.93 1.60 5.52
N LEU A 26 14.11 2.60 5.17
CA LEU A 26 13.73 2.87 3.79
C LEU A 26 14.55 4.03 3.22
N ILE A 27 15.39 3.75 2.23
CA ILE A 27 16.26 4.74 1.58
C ILE A 27 15.87 4.87 0.11
N GLY A 28 15.91 6.09 -0.42
CA GLY A 28 15.66 6.37 -1.84
C GLY A 28 15.21 7.80 -2.09
N ALA A 29 15.17 8.21 -3.35
CA ALA A 29 14.74 9.55 -3.76
C ALA A 29 13.27 9.86 -3.42
N ASN A 30 12.89 11.13 -3.45
CA ASN A 30 11.47 11.53 -3.41
C ASN A 30 10.73 10.90 -4.59
N GLY A 31 9.53 10.39 -4.35
CA GLY A 31 8.76 9.66 -5.38
C GLY A 31 9.16 8.20 -5.59
N ALA A 32 10.23 7.69 -4.98
CA ALA A 32 10.68 6.29 -5.12
C ALA A 32 9.71 5.23 -4.52
N GLY A 33 8.52 5.62 -4.07
CA GLY A 33 7.51 4.69 -3.53
C GLY A 33 7.55 4.42 -2.03
N LYS A 34 8.50 5.00 -1.28
CA LYS A 34 8.65 4.82 0.18
C LYS A 34 7.35 5.08 0.96
N SER A 35 6.72 6.24 0.76
CA SER A 35 5.45 6.58 1.43
C SER A 35 4.29 5.69 0.97
N ASN A 36 4.31 5.23 -0.29
CA ASN A 36 3.31 4.30 -0.80
C ASN A 36 3.43 2.94 -0.13
N PHE A 37 4.65 2.43 0.05
CA PHE A 37 4.89 1.19 0.80
C PHE A 37 4.35 1.28 2.23
N ILE A 38 4.66 2.36 2.95
CA ILE A 38 4.12 2.59 4.30
C ILE A 38 2.58 2.64 4.29
N SER A 39 1.97 3.25 3.27
CA SER A 39 0.50 3.31 3.16
C SER A 39 -0.17 1.95 2.89
N CYS A 40 0.54 0.96 2.34
CA CYS A 40 0.01 -0.40 2.20
C CYS A 40 -0.33 -1.03 3.56
N PHE A 41 0.48 -0.77 4.59
CA PHE A 41 0.20 -1.27 5.95
C PHE A 41 -1.06 -0.65 6.56
N LYS A 42 -1.38 0.60 6.19
CA LYS A 42 -2.65 1.21 6.57
C LYS A 42 -3.81 0.44 5.95
N LEU A 43 -3.76 0.16 4.64
CA LEU A 43 -4.77 -0.66 3.96
C LEU A 43 -4.91 -2.04 4.61
N LEU A 44 -3.80 -2.73 4.88
CA LEU A 44 -3.81 -4.04 5.55
C LEU A 44 -4.49 -3.97 6.92
N ARG A 45 -4.20 -2.95 7.73
CA ARG A 45 -4.85 -2.76 9.04
C ARG A 45 -6.36 -2.63 8.90
N TRP A 46 -6.86 -1.85 7.93
CA TRP A 46 -8.29 -1.69 7.69
C TRP A 46 -8.95 -3.00 7.24
N MET A 47 -8.29 -3.77 6.37
CA MET A 47 -8.78 -5.08 5.93
C MET A 47 -8.89 -6.09 7.08
N MET A 48 -7.98 -6.01 8.05
CA MET A 48 -7.96 -6.94 9.19
C MET A 48 -8.92 -6.55 10.32
N GLN A 49 -9.42 -5.31 10.37
CA GLN A 49 -10.20 -4.82 11.51
C GLN A 49 -11.63 -5.35 11.55
N SER A 50 -12.37 -5.39 10.44
CA SER A 50 -13.67 -6.08 10.39
C SER A 50 -14.09 -6.39 8.94
N PRO A 51 -14.82 -7.48 8.69
CA PRO A 51 -15.49 -7.70 7.40
C PRO A 51 -16.36 -6.48 7.04
N GLY A 52 -16.24 -5.98 5.80
CA GLY A 52 -17.01 -4.82 5.31
C GLY A 52 -16.33 -3.45 5.39
N GLN A 53 -15.22 -3.29 6.13
CA GLN A 53 -14.53 -1.99 6.25
C GLN A 53 -13.72 -1.56 5.02
N LEU A 54 -13.46 -2.48 4.08
CA LEU A 54 -12.76 -2.15 2.83
C LEU A 54 -13.54 -1.12 2.00
N GLN A 55 -14.87 -1.25 1.96
CA GLN A 55 -15.77 -0.29 1.33
C GLN A 55 -15.62 1.11 1.95
N PHE A 56 -15.50 1.17 3.28
CA PHE A 56 -15.32 2.43 4.01
C PHE A 56 -13.94 3.06 3.80
N PHE A 57 -12.88 2.25 3.68
CA PHE A 57 -11.53 2.74 3.35
C PHE A 57 -11.51 3.38 1.96
N ILE A 58 -12.11 2.71 0.98
CA ILE A 58 -12.26 3.23 -0.38
C ILE A 58 -12.99 4.58 -0.35
N GLY A 59 -14.07 4.72 0.42
CA GLY A 59 -14.80 5.99 0.56
C GLY A 59 -14.03 7.09 1.30
N LYS A 60 -13.43 6.77 2.45
CA LYS A 60 -12.80 7.74 3.36
C LYS A 60 -11.53 8.40 2.80
N TYR A 61 -10.79 7.69 1.95
CA TYR A 61 -9.58 8.22 1.33
C TYR A 61 -9.82 8.77 -0.10
N GLY A 62 -11.07 9.10 -0.43
CA GLY A 62 -11.45 9.86 -1.64
C GLY A 62 -11.92 9.01 -2.83
N GLY A 63 -12.42 7.80 -2.59
CA GLY A 63 -12.80 6.84 -3.64
C GLY A 63 -11.62 5.99 -4.11
N ALA A 64 -11.91 4.85 -4.74
CA ALA A 64 -10.90 3.96 -5.35
C ALA A 64 -10.01 4.73 -6.35
N ASN A 65 -10.60 5.75 -6.99
CA ASN A 65 -9.96 6.61 -7.97
C ASN A 65 -8.91 7.58 -7.40
N SER A 66 -8.87 7.89 -6.10
CA SER A 66 -7.80 8.74 -5.53
C SER A 66 -6.82 7.93 -4.67
N SER A 67 -7.26 6.78 -4.14
CA SER A 67 -6.47 5.93 -3.24
C SER A 67 -5.72 4.78 -3.92
N LEU A 68 -6.26 4.25 -5.02
CA LEU A 68 -5.76 3.06 -5.71
C LEU A 68 -5.33 3.34 -7.16
N MET A 69 -5.26 4.62 -7.56
CA MET A 69 -5.07 4.96 -8.97
C MET A 69 -3.74 4.44 -9.51
N LYS A 70 -3.84 3.42 -10.37
CA LYS A 70 -2.97 3.23 -11.53
C LYS A 70 -3.69 3.97 -12.66
N LEU A 71 -3.27 5.20 -12.95
CA LEU A 71 -3.65 5.86 -14.20
C LEU A 71 -2.97 5.05 -15.31
N GLY A 72 -3.69 4.03 -15.81
CA GLY A 72 -3.40 3.43 -17.10
C GLY A 72 -3.55 4.51 -18.15
N ARG A 73 -2.43 5.15 -18.52
CA ARG A 73 -2.28 5.81 -19.80
C ARG A 73 -1.24 4.99 -20.56
N ASN A 74 -1.74 4.20 -21.50
CA ASN A 74 -1.04 4.03 -22.76
C ASN A 74 -1.08 5.39 -23.48
#